data_AF-A0A9D9GKK5-F1
#
_entry.id   AF-A0A9D9GKK5-F1
#
_cell.length_a   1.000
_cell.length_b   1.000
_cell.length_c   1.000
_cell.angle_alpha   90.00
_cell.angle_beta   90.00
_cell.angle_gamma   90.00
#
_symmetry.space_group_name_H-M   'P 1'
#
loop_
_entity.id
_entity.type
_entity.pdbx_description
1 polymer ?
#
loop_
_entity_poly.entity_id
_entity_poly.type
_entity_poly.pdbx_seq_one_letter_code
_entity_poly.pdbx_strand_id
1 'polypeptide(L)'
;MQEYLAYLRDVRRYSPRTVELYRRALHDWAVWCAEADGGSAPKSGSDAETPEMAKAAREGLIPSRIREWESTLLELGRSPRTVHLQLSALSGWCNYLIRRGKLDSNPVRTVRRPKMEKRLPQYYTEAKMQEYLDASAPAASEESLELL
;
A
#
# COMPACT_ATOMS: atom_id res chain seq x y z
N MET A 1 15.95 -2.95 2.62
CA MET A 1 15.06 -2.39 1.57
C MET A 1 15.26 -0.88 1.35
N GLN A 2 16.01 -0.22 2.23
CA GLN A 2 16.28 1.22 2.22
C GLN A 2 16.83 1.78 0.90
N GLU A 3 17.75 1.10 0.21
CA GLU A 3 18.27 1.58 -1.08
C GLU A 3 17.17 1.80 -2.12
N TYR A 4 16.16 0.94 -2.15
CA TYR A 4 15.04 1.07 -3.07
C TYR A 4 14.12 2.23 -2.69
N LEU A 5 13.88 2.43 -1.39
CA LEU A 5 13.09 3.57 -0.89
C LEU A 5 13.78 4.91 -1.17
N ALA A 6 15.10 4.98 -0.97
CA ALA A 6 15.91 6.13 -1.35
C ALA A 6 15.86 6.36 -2.87
N TYR A 7 15.97 5.30 -3.68
CA TYR A 7 15.80 5.39 -5.13
C TYR A 7 14.40 5.93 -5.52
N LEU A 8 13.32 5.51 -4.86
CA LEU A 8 11.98 6.03 -5.11
C LEU A 8 11.85 7.52 -4.78
N ARG A 9 12.46 7.96 -3.68
CA ARG A 9 12.44 9.35 -3.22
C ARG A 9 13.32 10.25 -4.09
N ASP A 10 14.57 9.88 -4.31
CA ASP A 10 15.59 10.79 -4.85
C ASP A 10 15.66 10.74 -6.37
N VAL A 11 15.52 9.54 -6.94
CA VAL A 11 15.64 9.32 -8.39
C VAL A 11 14.28 9.37 -9.06
N ARG A 12 13.30 8.64 -8.52
CA ARG A 12 11.94 8.61 -9.10
C ARG A 12 11.06 9.77 -8.62
N ARG A 13 11.46 10.48 -7.57
CA ARG A 13 10.77 11.66 -7.02
C ARG A 13 9.29 11.40 -6.73
N TYR A 14 8.99 10.21 -6.21
CA TYR A 14 7.63 9.90 -5.77
C TYR A 14 7.27 10.75 -4.56
N SER A 15 5.97 11.04 -4.40
CA SER A 15 5.50 11.83 -3.27
C SER A 15 5.88 11.17 -1.93
N PRO A 16 6.08 11.95 -0.85
CA PRO A 16 6.38 11.40 0.47
C PRO A 16 5.36 10.36 0.91
N ARG A 17 4.08 10.59 0.60
CA ARG A 17 2.99 9.65 0.89
C ARG A 17 3.15 8.32 0.15
N THR A 18 3.54 8.35 -1.12
CA THR A 18 3.76 7.14 -1.91
C THR A 18 4.96 6.35 -1.39
N VAL A 19 6.07 7.02 -1.05
CA VAL A 19 7.26 6.37 -0.47
C VAL A 19 6.89 5.71 0.86
N GLU A 20 6.13 6.38 1.71
CA GLU A 20 5.66 5.84 2.98
C GLU A 20 4.75 4.62 2.82
N LEU A 21 3.83 4.65 1.86
CA LEU A 21 2.98 3.50 1.55
C LEU A 21 3.81 2.30 1.10
N TYR A 22 4.84 2.53 0.29
CA TYR A 22 5.73 1.46 -0.19
C TYR A 22 6.64 0.95 0.93
N ARG A 23 7.12 1.84 1.81
CA ARG A 23 7.89 1.47 3.00
C ARG A 23 7.09 0.53 3.89
N ARG A 24 5.86 0.91 4.25
CA ARG A 24 4.98 0.07 5.08
C ARG A 24 4.71 -1.28 4.42
N ALA A 25 4.39 -1.28 3.13
CA ALA A 25 4.17 -2.53 2.40
C ALA A 25 5.38 -3.47 2.44
N LEU A 26 6.59 -2.94 2.20
CA LEU A 26 7.81 -3.75 2.26
C LEU A 26 8.16 -4.19 3.67
N HIS A 27 7.84 -3.37 4.68
CA HIS A 27 8.00 -3.73 6.09
C HIS A 27 7.05 -4.87 6.48
N ASP A 28 5.76 -4.77 6.13
CA ASP A 28 4.77 -5.82 6.39
C ASP A 28 5.19 -7.17 5.79
N TRP A 29 5.70 -7.14 4.55
CA TRP A 29 6.29 -8.31 3.90
C TRP A 29 7.48 -8.87 4.68
N ALA A 30 8.40 -8.01 5.13
CA ALA A 30 9.59 -8.43 5.85
C ALA A 30 9.27 -9.06 7.21
N VAL A 31 8.31 -8.49 7.93
CA VAL A 31 7.77 -9.05 9.18
C VAL A 31 7.17 -10.41 8.92
N TRP A 32 6.29 -10.53 7.93
CA TRP A 32 5.64 -11.79 7.60
C TRP A 32 6.63 -12.88 7.19
N CYS A 33 7.67 -12.56 6.39
CA CYS A 33 8.71 -13.53 6.06
C CYS A 33 9.47 -14.00 7.30
N ALA A 34 9.85 -13.09 8.19
CA ALA A 34 10.56 -13.44 9.41
C ALA A 34 9.73 -14.34 10.34
N GLU A 35 8.42 -14.08 10.46
CA GLU A 35 7.49 -14.92 11.20
C GLU A 35 7.29 -16.30 10.55
N ALA A 36 7.15 -16.33 9.22
CA ALA A 36 6.95 -17.57 8.45
C ALA A 36 8.18 -18.50 8.48
N ASP A 37 9.37 -17.96 8.72
CA ASP A 37 10.61 -18.71 8.90
C ASP A 37 10.85 -19.14 10.37
N GLY A 38 9.87 -18.93 11.26
CA GLY A 38 9.93 -19.31 12.68
C GLY A 38 10.66 -18.29 13.57
N GLY A 39 11.00 -17.11 13.05
CA GLY A 39 11.50 -16.00 13.83
C GLY A 39 10.40 -15.39 14.71
N SER A 40 10.78 -14.78 15.83
CA SER A 40 9.81 -14.00 16.61
C SER A 40 9.52 -12.67 15.93
N ALA A 41 8.25 -12.30 15.84
CA ALA A 41 7.84 -10.95 15.47
C ALA A 41 8.64 -9.90 16.28
N PRO A 42 9.02 -8.76 15.67
CA PRO A 42 9.68 -7.70 16.42
C PRO A 42 8.81 -7.27 17.62
N LYS A 43 9.46 -7.00 18.75
CA LYS A 43 8.78 -6.45 19.94
C LYS A 43 8.02 -5.19 19.51
N SER A 44 6.71 -5.20 19.72
CA SER A 44 5.75 -4.21 19.21
C SER A 44 6.26 -2.77 19.39
N GLY A 45 6.36 -2.03 18.27
CA GLY A 45 6.57 -0.58 18.26
C GLY A 45 7.79 -0.04 17.52
N SER A 46 8.74 -0.87 17.07
CA SER A 46 9.86 -0.39 16.26
C SER A 46 9.65 -0.64 14.77
N ASP A 47 9.56 0.43 13.98
CA ASP A 47 9.66 0.40 12.50
C ASP A 47 11.10 0.06 12.00
N ALA A 48 11.99 -0.35 12.91
CA ALA A 48 13.39 -0.62 12.63
C ALA A 48 13.54 -1.95 11.88
N GLU A 49 13.94 -1.87 10.62
CA GLU A 49 14.27 -3.03 9.79
C GLU A 49 15.55 -3.69 10.35
N THR A 50 15.45 -4.91 10.89
CA THR A 50 16.63 -5.67 11.32
C THR A 50 17.32 -6.37 10.13
N PRO A 51 18.63 -6.67 10.22
CA PRO A 51 19.32 -7.43 9.18
C PRO A 51 18.67 -8.78 8.86
N GLU A 52 18.12 -9.46 9.87
CA GLU A 52 17.43 -10.74 9.74
C GLU A 52 16.15 -10.58 8.92
N MET A 53 15.34 -9.55 9.21
CA MET A 53 14.14 -9.23 8.43
C MET A 53 14.48 -8.91 6.97
N ALA A 54 15.54 -8.12 6.75
CA ALA A 54 15.99 -7.78 5.40
C ALA A 54 16.48 -9.00 4.61
N LYS A 55 17.08 -9.98 5.29
CA LYS A 55 17.49 -11.26 4.71
C LYS A 55 16.27 -12.12 4.37
N ALA A 56 15.38 -12.37 5.33
CA ALA A 56 14.16 -13.14 5.14
C ALA A 56 13.31 -12.56 4.00
N ALA A 57 13.14 -11.24 3.94
CA ALA A 57 12.43 -10.56 2.87
C ALA A 57 13.02 -10.79 1.48
N ARG A 58 14.35 -10.92 1.37
CA ARG A 58 15.05 -11.18 0.10
C ARG A 58 14.96 -12.65 -0.30
N GLU A 59 15.17 -13.57 0.63
CA GLU A 59 15.08 -15.01 0.40
C GLU A 59 13.64 -15.44 0.09
N GLY A 60 12.66 -14.74 0.66
CA GLY A 60 11.24 -14.91 0.39
C GLY A 60 10.79 -14.45 -1.00
N LEU A 61 11.65 -13.84 -1.84
CA LEU A 61 11.30 -13.40 -3.20
C LEU A 61 11.19 -14.58 -4.19
N ILE A 62 10.32 -15.54 -3.85
CA ILE A 62 9.98 -16.70 -4.66
C ILE A 62 8.46 -16.78 -4.88
N PRO A 63 7.99 -17.33 -6.02
CA PRO A 63 6.57 -17.34 -6.34
C PRO A 63 5.66 -17.98 -5.29
N SER A 64 6.10 -19.03 -4.58
CA SER A 64 5.32 -19.69 -3.54
C SER A 64 5.04 -18.77 -2.35
N ARG A 65 6.10 -18.17 -1.78
CA ARG A 65 6.01 -17.23 -0.66
C ARG A 65 5.14 -16.01 -0.99
N ILE A 66 5.22 -15.49 -2.22
CA ILE A 66 4.38 -14.33 -2.62
C ILE A 66 2.89 -14.73 -2.72
N ARG A 67 2.58 -15.96 -3.14
CA ARG A 67 1.19 -16.47 -3.13
C ARG A 67 0.68 -16.71 -1.72
N GLU A 68 1.51 -17.29 -0.85
CA GLU A 68 1.20 -17.46 0.58
C GLU A 68 0.89 -16.10 1.22
N TRP A 69 1.73 -15.09 0.98
CA TRP A 69 1.48 -13.73 1.45
C TRP A 69 0.19 -13.11 0.92
N GLU A 70 -0.13 -13.31 -0.36
CA GLU A 70 -1.40 -12.87 -0.92
C GLU A 70 -2.59 -13.54 -0.21
N SER A 71 -2.53 -14.85 0.05
CA SER A 71 -3.54 -15.59 0.83
C SER A 71 -3.65 -15.02 2.25
N THR A 72 -2.53 -14.83 2.94
CA THR A 72 -2.51 -14.25 4.30
C THR A 72 -3.15 -12.87 4.33
N LEU A 73 -2.87 -12.00 3.35
CA LEU A 73 -3.50 -10.69 3.28
C LEU A 73 -5.03 -10.77 3.09
N LEU A 74 -5.51 -11.73 2.31
CA LEU A 74 -6.94 -11.95 2.10
C LEU A 74 -7.61 -12.54 3.36
N GLU A 75 -6.96 -13.48 4.04
CA GLU A 75 -7.40 -14.06 5.31
C GLU A 75 -7.48 -13.01 6.43
N LEU A 76 -6.54 -12.06 6.44
CA LEU A 76 -6.56 -10.89 7.33
C LEU A 76 -7.63 -9.83 6.93
N GLY A 77 -8.48 -10.11 5.93
CA GLY A 77 -9.55 -9.23 5.49
C GLY A 77 -9.06 -7.92 4.85
N ARG A 78 -7.83 -7.88 4.32
CA ARG A 78 -7.32 -6.68 3.66
C ARG A 78 -8.08 -6.41 2.36
N SER A 79 -8.39 -5.13 2.12
CA SER A 79 -9.08 -4.74 0.90
C SER A 79 -8.27 -5.13 -0.36
N PRO A 80 -8.91 -5.46 -1.50
CA PRO A 80 -8.20 -5.74 -2.74
C PRO A 80 -7.23 -4.61 -3.15
N ARG A 81 -7.59 -3.35 -2.86
CA ARG A 81 -6.73 -2.19 -3.10
C ARG A 81 -5.43 -2.25 -2.28
N THR A 82 -5.53 -2.68 -1.02
CA THR A 82 -4.37 -2.86 -0.15
C THR A 82 -3.47 -4.00 -0.65
N VAL A 83 -4.05 -5.15 -1.02
CA VAL A 83 -3.30 -6.28 -1.59
C VAL A 83 -2.57 -5.85 -2.88
N HIS A 84 -3.24 -5.08 -3.74
CA HIS A 84 -2.61 -4.53 -4.93
C HIS A 84 -1.44 -3.60 -4.61
N LEU A 85 -1.56 -2.73 -3.59
CA LEU A 85 -0.47 -1.86 -3.15
C LEU A 85 0.73 -2.69 -2.66
N GLN A 86 0.48 -3.70 -1.83
CA GLN A 86 1.50 -4.63 -1.31
C GLN A 86 2.27 -5.29 -2.45
N LEU A 87 1.56 -5.93 -3.39
CA LEU A 87 2.17 -6.57 -4.56
C LEU A 87 2.85 -5.58 -5.50
N SER A 88 2.38 -4.34 -5.60
CA SER A 88 3.02 -3.31 -6.42
C SER A 88 4.34 -2.83 -5.81
N ALA A 89 4.40 -2.66 -4.49
CA ALA A 89 5.62 -2.32 -3.77
C ALA A 89 6.67 -3.42 -3.95
N LEU A 90 6.28 -4.69 -3.77
CA LEU A 90 7.14 -5.86 -4.01
C LEU A 90 7.63 -5.94 -5.45
N SER A 91 6.75 -5.79 -6.43
CA SER A 91 7.12 -5.85 -7.84
C SER A 91 8.10 -4.74 -8.22
N GLY A 92 7.90 -3.52 -7.71
CA GLY A 92 8.81 -2.41 -7.91
C GLY A 92 10.18 -2.66 -7.28
N TRP A 93 10.22 -3.26 -6.09
CA TRP A 93 11.47 -3.64 -5.44
C TRP A 93 12.21 -4.74 -6.23
N CYS A 94 11.50 -5.76 -6.71
CA CYS A 94 12.07 -6.79 -7.59
C CYS A 94 12.68 -6.18 -8.86
N ASN A 95 11.97 -5.28 -9.54
CA ASN A 95 12.49 -4.58 -10.72
C ASN A 95 13.70 -3.69 -10.40
N TYR A 96 13.80 -3.15 -9.19
CA TYR A 96 15.01 -2.45 -8.74
C TYR A 96 16.18 -3.42 -8.54
N LEU A 97 15.95 -4.59 -7.93
CA LEU A 97 16.98 -5.62 -7.72
C LEU A 97 17.48 -6.22 -9.04
N ILE A 98 16.59 -6.45 -10.00
CA ILE A 98 16.95 -6.93 -11.35
C ILE A 98 17.90 -5.96 -12.04
N ARG A 99 17.61 -4.66 -11.98
CA ARG A 99 18.50 -3.62 -12.55
C ARG A 99 19.86 -3.51 -11.85
N ARG A 100 19.99 -4.07 -10.64
CA ARG A 100 21.23 -4.16 -9.87
C ARG A 100 21.92 -5.53 -10.03
N GLY A 101 21.39 -6.43 -10.87
CA GLY A 101 21.93 -7.79 -11.04
C GLY A 101 21.76 -8.70 -9.83
N LYS A 102 20.86 -8.37 -8.90
CA LYS A 102 20.61 -9.15 -7.66
C LYS A 102 19.48 -10.17 -7.80
N LEU A 103 18.77 -10.16 -8.93
CA LEU A 103 17.64 -11.03 -9.21
C LEU A 103 17.51 -11.19 -10.74
N ASP A 104 17.20 -12.38 -11.22
CA ASP A 104 17.15 -12.65 -12.67
C ASP A 104 15.79 -12.29 -13.29
N SER A 105 14.70 -12.52 -12.55
CA SER A 105 13.34 -12.30 -13.03
C SER A 105 12.42 -11.84 -11.91
N ASN A 106 11.29 -11.21 -12.25
CA ASN A 106 10.35 -10.70 -11.26
C ASN A 106 9.32 -11.79 -10.87
N PRO A 107 9.44 -12.41 -9.68
CA PRO A 107 8.58 -13.51 -9.25
C PRO A 107 7.12 -13.06 -9.01
N VAL A 108 6.90 -11.78 -8.71
CA VAL A 108 5.57 -11.21 -8.44
C VAL A 108 4.67 -11.27 -9.69
N ARG A 109 5.24 -11.30 -10.90
CA ARG A 109 4.47 -11.36 -12.16
C ARG A 109 3.67 -12.67 -12.31
N THR A 110 4.09 -13.72 -11.62
CA THR A 110 3.44 -15.04 -11.66
C THR A 110 2.23 -15.14 -10.72
N VAL A 111 2.03 -14.15 -9.85
CA VAL A 111 0.97 -14.15 -8.84
C VAL A 111 -0.26 -13.41 -9.37
N ARG A 112 -1.42 -14.08 -9.31
CA ARG A 112 -2.69 -13.45 -9.68
C ARG A 112 -3.07 -12.44 -8.61
N ARG A 113 -3.54 -11.28 -9.04
CA ARG A 113 -4.00 -10.23 -8.13
C ARG A 113 -5.51 -10.38 -7.91
N PRO A 114 -6.02 -10.12 -6.70
CA PRO A 114 -7.45 -10.21 -6.43
C PRO A 114 -8.22 -9.19 -7.29
N LYS A 115 -9.45 -9.56 -7.67
CA LYS A 115 -10.30 -8.69 -8.49
C LYS A 115 -10.65 -7.44 -7.70
N MET A 116 -10.27 -6.27 -8.21
CA MET A 116 -10.63 -4.99 -7.63
C MET A 116 -11.97 -4.54 -8.22
N GLU A 117 -12.96 -4.29 -7.37
CA GLU A 117 -14.23 -3.71 -7.80
C GLU A 117 -13.98 -2.29 -8.35
N LYS A 118 -14.44 -2.05 -9.58
CA LYS A 118 -14.44 -0.73 -10.17
C LYS A 118 -15.69 -0.02 -9.69
N ARG A 119 -15.56 0.84 -8.68
CA ARG A 119 -16.65 1.77 -8.32
C ARG A 119 -16.87 2.71 -9.50
N LEU A 120 -18.10 2.79 -9.98
CA LEU A 120 -18.47 3.78 -10.97
C LEU A 120 -18.26 5.17 -10.34
N PRO A 121 -17.68 6.13 -11.08
CA PRO A 121 -17.65 7.52 -10.64
C PRO A 121 -19.07 7.96 -10.30
N GLN A 122 -19.28 8.41 -9.06
CA GLN A 122 -20.55 9.03 -8.69
C GLN A 122 -20.49 10.47 -9.18
N TYR A 123 -21.45 10.84 -10.03
CA TYR A 123 -21.65 12.23 -10.45
C TYR A 123 -22.88 12.77 -9.74
N TYR A 124 -22.80 14.04 -9.35
CA TYR A 124 -23.96 14.78 -8.87
C TYR A 124 -24.63 15.40 -10.10
N THR A 125 -25.92 15.11 -10.29
CA THR A 125 -26.73 15.84 -11.27
C THR A 125 -26.95 17.27 -10.77
N GLU A 126 -27.14 18.20 -11.69
CA GLU A 126 -27.43 19.60 -11.36
C GLU A 126 -28.60 19.72 -10.37
N ALA A 127 -29.68 18.96 -10.59
CA ALA A 127 -30.84 18.92 -9.70
C ALA A 127 -30.50 18.48 -8.26
N LYS A 128 -29.65 17.45 -8.07
CA LYS A 128 -29.20 17.02 -6.73
C LYS A 128 -28.28 18.04 -6.08
N MET A 129 -27.52 18.76 -6.89
CA MET A 129 -26.64 19.84 -6.42
C MET A 129 -27.49 21.02 -5.95
N GLN A 130 -28.52 21.38 -6.71
CA GLN A 130 -29.47 22.42 -6.35
C GLN A 130 -30.26 22.05 -5.09
N GLU A 131 -30.78 20.82 -5.00
CA GLU A 131 -31.45 20.32 -3.80
C GLU A 131 -30.55 20.38 -2.56
N TYR A 132 -29.28 19.98 -2.69
CA TYR A 132 -28.31 20.11 -1.61
C TYR A 132 -28.06 21.58 -1.24
N LEU A 133 -27.89 22.47 -2.21
CA LEU A 133 -27.68 23.90 -1.96
C LEU A 133 -28.89 24.55 -1.29
N ASP A 134 -30.10 24.24 -1.74
CA ASP A 134 -31.35 24.75 -1.16
C ASP A 134 -31.57 24.21 0.26
N ALA A 135 -31.23 22.94 0.51
CA ALA A 135 -31.32 22.32 1.84
C ALA A 135 -30.17 22.73 2.79
N SER A 136 -29.02 23.09 2.24
CA SER A 136 -27.81 23.51 3.00
C SER A 136 -27.67 25.02 3.10
N ALA A 137 -28.59 25.78 2.51
CA ALA A 137 -28.67 27.21 2.71
C ALA A 137 -28.71 27.42 4.23
N PRO A 138 -27.69 28.07 4.84
CA PRO A 138 -27.87 28.56 6.19
C PRO A 138 -29.15 29.39 6.15
N ALA A 139 -29.92 29.36 7.23
CA ALA A 139 -30.91 30.41 7.44
C ALA A 139 -30.16 31.74 7.54
N ALA A 140 -29.71 32.28 6.41
CA ALA A 140 -29.54 33.71 6.20
C ALA A 140 -30.95 34.31 6.13
N SER A 141 -31.77 33.99 7.13
CA SER A 141 -32.79 34.91 7.57
C SER A 141 -32.04 36.16 8.05
N GLU A 142 -32.61 37.32 7.76
CA GLU A 142 -32.10 38.59 8.32
C GLU A 142 -31.84 38.47 9.84
N GLU A 143 -32.65 37.68 10.56
CA GLU A 143 -32.46 37.36 11.99
C GLU A 143 -31.08 36.77 12.35
N SER A 144 -30.46 35.96 11.49
CA SER A 144 -29.14 35.37 11.78
C SER A 144 -27.98 36.33 11.49
N LEU A 145 -28.22 37.37 10.68
CA LEU A 145 -27.28 38.44 10.38
C LEU A 145 -27.38 39.59 11.39
N GLU A 146 -28.53 39.78 12.04
CA GLU A 146 -28.73 40.75 13.12
C GLU A 146 -28.13 40.31 14.47
N LEU A 147 -27.71 39.05 14.59
CA LEU A 147 -27.15 38.46 15.82
C LEU A 147 -25.60 38.41 15.86
N LEU A 148 -24.92 39.10 14.93
CA LEU A 148 -23.47 39.34 14.89
C LEU A 148 -23.15 40.82 15.14
#